data_AF-A0A3M1N5U9-F1
#
_entry.id   AF-A0A3M1N5U9-F1
#
_cell.length_a   1.000
_cell.length_b   1.000
_cell.length_c   1.000
_cell.angle_alpha   90.00
_cell.angle_beta   90.00
_cell.angle_gamma   90.00
#
_symmetry.space_group_name_H-M   'P 1'
#
loop_
_entity.id
_entity.type
_entity.pdbx_description
1 polymer ?
#
loop_
_entity_poly.entity_id
_entity_poly.type
_entity_poly.pdbx_seq_one_letter_code
_entity_poly.pdbx_strand_id
1 'polypeptide(L)'
;MYALSLKDGKLLWQFKTENEVNTTPIVSEGLVYFGSDDGNLYAVDAKTGTEKWRYATGGKVTASPALSEDIDVIFVASESGLVAALDSKTGQEKWTFRIKGSFKASPSLAEGFLYIGAMDGQFYALEVPTGKVAWKTKLDAPIQAAAHILDGSVYVLTSAGTLYALH
;
A
#
# COMPACT_ATOMS: atom_id res chain seq x y z
N MET A 1 10.57 -10.30 8.98
CA MET A 1 11.11 -8.95 9.20
C MET A 1 12.10 -8.96 10.36
N TYR A 2 13.17 -8.18 10.27
CA TYR A 2 14.18 -8.03 11.31
C TYR A 2 14.40 -6.54 11.61
N ALA A 3 14.61 -6.20 12.88
CA ALA A 3 15.13 -4.89 13.26
C ALA A 3 16.57 -5.04 13.76
N LEU A 4 17.46 -4.20 13.24
CA LEU A 4 18.88 -4.22 13.57
C LEU A 4 19.27 -2.89 14.23
N SER A 5 20.20 -2.96 15.18
CA SER A 5 20.83 -1.79 15.76
C SER A 5 21.67 -1.06 14.71
N LEU A 6 21.43 0.24 14.53
CA LEU A 6 22.25 1.08 13.64
C LEU A 6 23.71 1.16 14.07
N LYS A 7 24.00 0.93 15.36
CA LYS A 7 25.36 1.10 15.92
C LYS A 7 26.29 -0.07 15.60
N ASP A 8 25.74 -1.28 15.59
CA ASP A 8 26.55 -2.51 15.56
C ASP A 8 25.89 -3.66 14.78
N GLY A 9 24.77 -3.42 14.09
CA GLY A 9 24.07 -4.42 13.29
C GLY A 9 23.44 -5.55 14.09
N LYS A 10 23.41 -5.47 15.42
CA LYS A 10 22.84 -6.53 16.26
C LYS A 10 21.34 -6.64 16.04
N LEU A 11 20.87 -7.88 16.00
CA LEU A 11 19.43 -8.17 15.99
C LEU A 11 18.79 -7.65 17.27
N LEU A 12 17.84 -6.72 17.12
CA LEU A 12 17.02 -6.20 18.21
C LEU A 12 15.80 -7.10 18.42
N TRP A 13 15.07 -7.37 17.35
CA TRP A 13 13.92 -8.27 17.33
C TRP A 13 13.67 -8.80 15.92
N GLN A 14 12.92 -9.89 15.84
CA GLN A 14 12.45 -10.48 14.59
C GLN A 14 10.95 -10.75 14.66
N PHE A 15 10.28 -10.63 13.52
CA PHE A 15 8.89 -10.97 13.33
C PHE A 15 8.74 -11.92 12.14
N LYS A 16 8.04 -13.04 12.34
CA LYS A 16 7.85 -14.08 11.32
C LYS A 16 6.40 -14.07 10.84
N THR A 17 6.22 -13.86 9.54
CA THR A 17 4.98 -14.03 8.79
C THR A 17 4.81 -15.47 8.32
N GLU A 18 3.63 -15.80 7.80
CA GLU A 18 3.35 -17.14 7.27
C GLU A 18 3.82 -17.31 5.81
N ASN A 19 4.16 -16.21 5.15
CA ASN A 19 4.69 -16.19 3.79
C ASN A 19 5.71 -15.06 3.58
N GLU A 20 6.18 -14.91 2.35
CA GLU A 20 7.15 -13.89 1.95
C GLU A 20 6.70 -12.45 2.29
N VAL A 21 7.67 -11.59 2.59
CA VAL A 21 7.46 -10.15 2.77
C VAL A 21 8.25 -9.44 1.68
N ASN A 22 7.54 -8.99 0.66
CA ASN A 22 8.10 -8.32 -0.53
C ASN A 22 7.81 -6.80 -0.55
N THR A 23 7.31 -6.26 0.55
CA THR A 23 6.94 -4.85 0.69
C THR A 23 8.01 -4.03 1.42
N THR A 24 8.02 -2.72 1.20
CA THR A 24 8.83 -1.79 1.99
C THR A 24 8.07 -1.45 3.28
N PRO A 25 8.68 -1.56 4.47
CA PRO A 25 8.03 -1.20 5.71
C PRO A 25 7.89 0.31 5.87
N ILE A 26 6.79 0.76 6.48
CA ILE A 26 6.60 2.14 6.94
C ILE A 26 6.78 2.16 8.45
N VAL A 27 7.50 3.15 8.99
CA VAL A 27 7.60 3.37 10.44
C VAL A 27 7.01 4.72 10.78
N SER A 28 5.97 4.75 11.61
CA SER A 28 5.38 5.99 12.10
C SER A 28 4.75 5.78 13.48
N GLU A 29 4.85 6.80 14.33
CA GLU A 29 4.33 6.79 15.70
C GLU A 29 4.67 5.55 16.55
N GLY A 30 5.85 4.95 16.34
CA GLY A 30 6.30 3.78 17.08
C GLY A 30 5.69 2.45 16.60
N LEU A 31 5.00 2.45 15.47
CA LEU A 31 4.51 1.26 14.77
C LEU A 31 5.30 1.05 13.47
N VAL A 32 5.50 -0.22 13.12
CA VAL A 32 6.04 -0.64 11.82
C VAL A 32 4.94 -1.36 11.06
N TYR A 33 4.63 -0.87 9.86
CA TYR A 33 3.61 -1.40 8.98
C TYR A 33 4.22 -2.08 7.77
N PHE A 34 3.73 -3.27 7.40
CA PHE A 34 4.20 -4.00 6.23
C PHE A 34 3.20 -5.04 5.75
N GLY A 35 3.21 -5.30 4.44
CA GLY A 35 2.40 -6.32 3.79
C GLY A 35 3.15 -7.63 3.58
N SER A 36 2.40 -8.74 3.58
CA SER A 36 2.91 -10.10 3.38
C SER A 36 2.11 -10.85 2.30
N ASP A 37 2.77 -11.79 1.64
CA ASP A 37 2.17 -12.75 0.71
C ASP A 37 1.21 -13.74 1.40
N ASP A 38 1.14 -13.76 2.73
CA ASP A 38 0.09 -14.48 3.48
C ASP A 38 -1.27 -13.76 3.43
N GLY A 39 -1.30 -12.58 2.82
CA GLY A 39 -2.48 -11.79 2.57
C GLY A 39 -2.88 -10.84 3.70
N ASN A 40 -1.95 -10.54 4.61
CA ASN A 40 -2.17 -9.60 5.69
C ASN A 40 -1.31 -8.33 5.55
N LEU A 41 -1.88 -7.21 6.00
CA LEU A 41 -1.13 -6.05 6.46
C LEU A 41 -0.91 -6.21 7.96
N TYR A 42 0.32 -6.06 8.42
CA TYR A 42 0.69 -6.11 9.83
C TYR A 42 1.05 -4.72 10.34
N ALA A 43 0.74 -4.47 11.62
CA ALA A 43 1.37 -3.43 12.42
C ALA A 43 2.02 -4.06 13.66
N VAL A 44 3.30 -3.77 13.84
CA VAL A 44 4.08 -4.26 14.99
C VAL A 44 4.69 -3.09 15.75
N ASP A 45 4.90 -3.28 17.04
CA ASP A 45 5.65 -2.33 17.87
C ASP A 45 7.07 -2.15 17.34
N ALA A 46 7.49 -0.93 17.07
CA ALA A 46 8.82 -0.66 16.53
C ALA A 46 9.96 -1.01 17.51
N LYS A 47 9.68 -1.02 18.82
CA LYS A 47 10.70 -1.31 19.84
C LYS A 47 10.77 -2.80 20.16
N THR A 48 9.63 -3.48 20.21
CA THR A 48 9.57 -4.89 20.67
C THR A 48 9.33 -5.90 19.55
N GLY A 49 8.87 -5.46 18.37
CA GLY A 49 8.44 -6.34 17.29
C GLY A 49 7.12 -7.08 17.58
N THR A 50 6.40 -6.71 18.64
CA THR A 50 5.13 -7.37 19.02
C THR A 50 4.00 -6.91 18.11
N GLU A 51 3.23 -7.84 17.55
CA GLU A 51 2.02 -7.51 16.78
C GLU A 51 1.05 -6.68 17.62
N LYS A 52 0.60 -5.56 17.05
CA LYS A 52 -0.42 -4.69 17.64
C LYS A 52 -1.77 -4.95 17.00
N TRP A 53 -1.77 -5.07 15.68
CA TRP A 53 -2.92 -5.47 14.90
C TRP A 53 -2.47 -6.04 13.55
N ARG A 54 -3.38 -6.76 12.90
CA ARG A 54 -3.25 -7.18 11.50
C ARG A 54 -4.59 -7.06 10.79
N TYR A 55 -4.56 -6.87 9.48
CA TYR A 55 -5.75 -6.78 8.64
C TYR A 55 -5.65 -7.76 7.47
N ALA A 56 -6.64 -8.65 7.36
CA ALA A 56 -6.71 -9.65 6.30
C ALA A 56 -7.29 -9.04 5.02
N THR A 57 -6.50 -9.03 3.95
CA THR A 57 -6.88 -8.43 2.66
C THR A 57 -7.50 -9.44 1.69
N GLY A 58 -7.49 -10.73 2.05
CA GLY A 58 -8.06 -11.82 1.24
C GLY A 58 -7.20 -12.24 0.03
N GLY A 59 -6.00 -11.67 -0.14
CA GLY A 59 -5.05 -12.03 -1.18
C GLY A 59 -3.68 -11.43 -0.88
N LYS A 60 -2.64 -11.83 -1.60
CA LYS A 60 -1.25 -11.40 -1.33
C LYS A 60 -1.11 -9.88 -1.26
N VAL A 61 -0.35 -9.38 -0.29
CA VAL A 61 0.02 -7.96 -0.21
C VAL A 61 1.44 -7.80 -0.71
N THR A 62 1.58 -7.67 -2.04
CA THR A 62 2.87 -7.46 -2.72
C THR A 62 3.16 -5.98 -2.97
N ALA A 63 2.13 -5.14 -2.95
CA ALA A 63 2.23 -3.69 -3.02
C ALA A 63 2.64 -3.11 -1.65
N SER A 64 3.59 -2.17 -1.63
CA SER A 64 3.92 -1.46 -0.39
C SER A 64 2.73 -0.60 0.05
N PRO A 65 2.41 -0.54 1.36
CA PRO A 65 1.33 0.32 1.84
C PRO A 65 1.68 1.80 1.63
N ALA A 66 0.69 2.68 1.81
CA ALA A 66 0.87 4.13 1.87
C ALA A 66 0.28 4.67 3.17
N LEU A 67 0.94 5.64 3.82
CA LEU A 67 0.47 6.24 5.07
C LEU A 67 0.21 7.73 4.87
N SER A 68 -0.92 8.22 5.35
CA SER A 68 -1.17 9.64 5.55
C SER A 68 -1.13 9.93 7.05
N GLU A 69 -0.05 10.56 7.50
CA GLU A 69 0.16 10.90 8.92
C GLU A 69 -0.83 11.98 9.39
N ASP A 70 -1.19 12.93 8.52
CA ASP A 70 -2.10 14.04 8.86
C ASP A 70 -3.50 13.58 9.31
N ILE A 71 -3.94 12.40 8.85
CA ILE A 71 -5.28 11.85 9.15
C ILE A 71 -5.22 10.47 9.81
N ASP A 72 -4.03 10.00 10.19
CA ASP A 72 -3.79 8.68 10.79
C ASP A 72 -4.36 7.51 9.97
N VAL A 73 -4.24 7.55 8.63
CA VAL A 73 -4.78 6.49 7.75
C VAL A 73 -3.68 5.78 6.98
N ILE A 74 -3.66 4.45 7.08
CA ILE A 74 -2.83 3.58 6.25
C ILE A 74 -3.69 2.92 5.16
N PHE A 75 -3.15 2.88 3.95
CA PHE A 75 -3.76 2.29 2.78
C PHE A 75 -2.98 1.05 2.36
N VAL A 76 -3.70 -0.04 2.13
CA VAL A 76 -3.13 -1.28 1.62
C VAL A 76 -3.87 -1.69 0.37
N ALA A 77 -3.12 -2.15 -0.63
CA ALA A 77 -3.65 -2.76 -1.84
C ALA A 77 -3.15 -4.21 -1.95
N SER A 78 -3.97 -5.10 -2.49
CA SER A 78 -3.63 -6.52 -2.58
C SER A 78 -4.05 -7.17 -3.90
N GLU A 79 -3.52 -8.37 -4.12
CA GLU A 79 -3.80 -9.15 -5.32
C GLU A 79 -5.23 -9.71 -5.36
N SER A 80 -6.02 -9.59 -4.28
CA SER A 80 -7.45 -9.91 -4.30
C SER A 80 -8.30 -8.84 -5.00
N GLY A 81 -7.68 -7.72 -5.40
CA GLY A 81 -8.38 -6.58 -5.96
C GLY A 81 -8.94 -5.63 -4.90
N LEU A 82 -8.44 -5.73 -3.67
CA LEU A 82 -8.81 -4.85 -2.57
C LEU A 82 -7.87 -3.64 -2.49
N VAL A 83 -8.45 -2.46 -2.26
CA VAL A 83 -7.81 -1.35 -1.55
C VAL A 83 -8.57 -1.12 -0.26
N ALA A 84 -7.87 -1.06 0.87
CA ALA A 84 -8.46 -0.77 2.18
C ALA A 84 -7.78 0.46 2.78
N ALA A 85 -8.60 1.35 3.36
CA ALA A 85 -8.14 2.44 4.21
C ALA A 85 -8.44 2.08 5.67
N LEU A 86 -7.40 2.06 6.48
CA LEU A 86 -7.48 1.63 7.87
C LEU A 86 -6.99 2.75 8.77
N ASP A 87 -7.60 2.87 9.94
CA ASP A 87 -7.01 3.62 11.04
C ASP A 87 -5.64 3.02 11.38
N SER A 88 -4.58 3.83 11.27
CA SER A 88 -3.20 3.36 11.40
C SER A 88 -2.88 2.87 12.82
N LYS A 89 -3.57 3.37 13.84
CA LYS A 89 -3.33 3.00 15.24
C LYS A 89 -4.00 1.69 15.60
N THR A 90 -5.21 1.46 15.09
CA THR A 90 -6.09 0.36 15.51
C THR A 90 -6.27 -0.73 14.46
N GLY A 91 -5.93 -0.46 13.20
CA GLY A 91 -6.23 -1.36 12.07
C GLY A 91 -7.72 -1.40 11.70
N GLN A 92 -8.56 -0.54 12.29
CA GLN A 92 -9.99 -0.51 12.01
C GLN A 92 -10.25 -0.01 10.58
N GLU A 93 -11.05 -0.77 9.82
CA GLU A 93 -11.45 -0.39 8.47
C GLU A 93 -12.29 0.91 8.49
N LYS A 94 -11.84 1.90 7.72
CA LYS A 94 -12.60 3.12 7.43
C LYS A 94 -13.43 2.96 6.16
N TRP A 95 -12.82 2.44 5.10
CA TRP A 95 -13.49 2.09 3.86
C TRP A 95 -12.70 1.05 3.05
N THR A 96 -13.40 0.39 2.13
CA THR A 96 -12.78 -0.51 1.13
C THR A 96 -13.27 -0.22 -0.28
N PHE A 97 -12.38 -0.38 -1.25
CA PHE A 97 -12.66 -0.34 -2.68
C PHE A 97 -12.24 -1.69 -3.29
N ARG A 98 -13.09 -2.26 -4.15
CA ARG A 98 -12.85 -3.58 -4.75
C ARG A 98 -13.04 -3.59 -6.25
N ILE A 99 -12.16 -4.31 -6.93
CA ILE A 99 -12.24 -4.64 -8.36
C ILE A 99 -12.19 -6.16 -8.56
N LYS A 100 -12.49 -6.62 -9.78
CA LYS A 100 -12.32 -8.04 -10.15
C LYS A 100 -10.86 -8.42 -10.46
N GLY A 101 -10.02 -7.44 -10.79
CA GLY A 101 -8.60 -7.62 -11.08
C GLY A 101 -7.75 -7.62 -9.80
N SER A 102 -6.44 -7.49 -9.96
CA SER A 102 -5.48 -7.43 -8.85
C SER A 102 -4.73 -6.11 -8.84
N PHE A 103 -4.36 -5.65 -7.64
CA PHE A 103 -3.43 -4.55 -7.45
C PHE A 103 -2.05 -5.10 -7.11
N LYS A 104 -1.05 -4.71 -7.91
CA LYS A 104 0.37 -4.96 -7.63
C LYS A 104 1.18 -3.67 -7.51
N ALA A 105 0.66 -2.56 -8.06
CA ALA A 105 1.22 -1.23 -7.85
C ALA A 105 1.01 -0.77 -6.41
N SER A 106 2.02 -0.08 -5.86
CA SER A 106 1.87 0.58 -4.56
C SER A 106 0.98 1.83 -4.71
N PRO A 107 0.06 2.10 -3.76
CA PRO A 107 -0.76 3.31 -3.80
C PRO A 107 0.11 4.57 -3.70
N SER A 108 -0.33 5.66 -4.31
CA SER A 108 0.35 6.97 -4.24
C SER A 108 -0.63 8.03 -3.78
N LEU A 109 -0.25 8.80 -2.76
CA LEU A 109 -1.11 9.83 -2.17
C LEU A 109 -0.67 11.21 -2.66
N ALA A 110 -1.60 11.99 -3.20
CA ALA A 110 -1.38 13.39 -3.52
C ALA A 110 -2.73 14.12 -3.68
N GLU A 111 -2.77 15.40 -3.31
CA GLU A 111 -3.91 16.29 -3.59
C GLU A 111 -5.28 15.76 -3.10
N GLY A 112 -5.29 15.00 -2.00
CA GLY A 112 -6.53 14.40 -1.45
C GLY A 112 -7.00 13.12 -2.16
N PHE A 113 -6.19 12.59 -3.07
CA PHE A 113 -6.47 11.34 -3.80
C PHE A 113 -5.44 10.25 -3.50
N LEU A 114 -5.92 9.01 -3.57
CA LEU A 114 -5.12 7.81 -3.68
C LEU A 114 -5.15 7.36 -5.14
N TYR A 115 -3.98 7.36 -5.76
CA TYR A 115 -3.76 6.89 -7.12
C TYR A 115 -3.24 5.46 -7.12
N ILE A 116 -3.82 4.61 -7.95
CA ILE A 116 -3.39 3.21 -8.03
C ILE A 116 -3.70 2.58 -9.39
N GLY A 117 -2.72 1.83 -9.89
CA GLY A 117 -2.84 1.04 -11.12
C GLY A 117 -3.16 -0.43 -10.85
N ALA A 118 -4.01 -1.00 -11.69
CA ALA A 118 -4.40 -2.41 -11.63
C ALA A 118 -3.78 -3.24 -12.75
N MET A 119 -3.77 -4.57 -12.56
CA MET A 119 -3.27 -5.53 -13.53
C MET A 119 -4.14 -5.67 -14.78
N ASP A 120 -5.37 -5.18 -14.74
CA ASP A 120 -6.19 -5.05 -15.93
C ASP A 120 -5.85 -3.79 -16.74
N GLY A 121 -4.85 -2.99 -16.35
CA GLY A 121 -4.48 -1.74 -17.03
C GLY A 121 -5.40 -0.55 -16.74
N GLN A 122 -6.37 -0.69 -15.83
CA GLN A 122 -7.09 0.47 -15.31
C GLN A 122 -6.25 1.21 -14.28
N PHE A 123 -6.26 2.53 -14.37
CA PHE A 123 -5.68 3.44 -13.38
C PHE A 123 -6.80 4.21 -12.70
N TYR A 124 -6.76 4.26 -11.37
CA TYR A 124 -7.82 4.82 -10.54
C TYR A 124 -7.29 5.99 -9.71
N ALA A 125 -8.10 7.04 -9.58
CA ALA A 125 -7.97 8.04 -8.52
C ALA A 125 -9.16 7.88 -7.57
N LEU A 126 -8.87 7.57 -6.31
CA LEU A 126 -9.86 7.42 -5.25
C LEU A 126 -9.78 8.61 -4.31
N GLU A 127 -10.91 9.18 -3.92
CA GLU A 127 -10.95 10.18 -2.85
C GLU A 127 -10.45 9.56 -1.53
N VAL A 128 -9.43 10.16 -0.93
CA VAL A 128 -8.86 9.66 0.35
C VAL A 128 -9.91 9.49 1.46
N PRO A 129 -10.86 10.43 1.67
CA PRO A 129 -11.81 10.31 2.78
C PRO A 129 -12.85 9.20 2.58
N THR A 130 -13.17 8.82 1.34
CA THR A 130 -14.36 8.00 1.04
C THR A 130 -14.07 6.72 0.27
N GLY A 131 -12.92 6.62 -0.40
CA GLY A 131 -12.59 5.54 -1.33
C GLY A 131 -13.39 5.57 -2.63
N LYS A 132 -14.20 6.62 -2.86
CA LYS A 132 -14.97 6.77 -4.10
C LYS A 132 -14.04 7.07 -5.26
N VAL A 133 -14.33 6.46 -6.41
CA VAL A 133 -13.62 6.73 -7.66
C VAL A 133 -13.96 8.15 -8.10
N ALA A 134 -13.00 9.07 -8.00
CA ALA A 134 -13.11 10.40 -8.57
C ALA A 134 -13.02 10.33 -10.09
N TRP A 135 -12.07 9.55 -10.60
CA TRP A 135 -11.96 9.21 -12.01
C TRP A 135 -11.16 7.91 -12.21
N LYS A 136 -11.26 7.34 -13.41
CA LYS A 136 -10.43 6.23 -13.86
C LYS A 136 -10.14 6.33 -15.35
N THR A 137 -8.99 5.80 -15.78
CA THR A 137 -8.62 5.71 -17.19
C THR A 137 -8.05 4.33 -17.52
N LYS A 138 -8.28 3.88 -18.74
CA LYS A 138 -7.77 2.61 -19.25
C LYS A 138 -6.50 2.86 -20.04
N LEU A 139 -5.40 2.24 -19.64
CA LEU A 139 -4.12 2.25 -20.35
C LEU A 139 -3.92 0.96 -21.16
N ASP A 140 -2.85 0.94 -21.95
CA ASP A 140 -2.52 -0.11 -22.92
C ASP A 140 -2.14 -1.46 -22.29
N ALA A 141 -1.67 -1.47 -21.05
CA ALA A 141 -1.11 -2.65 -20.41
C ALA A 141 -1.22 -2.60 -18.87
N PRO A 142 -1.03 -3.75 -18.18
CA PRO A 142 -0.97 -3.84 -16.72
C PRO A 142 -0.05 -2.79 -16.08
N ILE A 143 -0.45 -2.26 -14.92
CA ILE A 143 0.31 -1.24 -14.18
C ILE A 143 0.86 -1.85 -12.88
N GLN A 144 2.15 -2.13 -12.85
CA GLN A 144 2.83 -2.76 -11.71
C GLN A 144 3.61 -1.78 -10.84
N ALA A 145 4.00 -0.62 -11.40
CA ALA A 145 4.75 0.39 -10.68
C ALA A 145 3.82 1.38 -9.97
N ALA A 146 4.28 1.93 -8.85
CA ALA A 146 3.64 3.09 -8.24
C ALA A 146 3.63 4.27 -9.23
N ALA A 147 2.57 5.08 -9.19
CA ALA A 147 2.53 6.31 -9.95
C ALA A 147 3.37 7.38 -9.25
N HIS A 148 3.95 8.30 -10.01
CA HIS A 148 4.60 9.48 -9.46
C HIS A 148 3.75 10.72 -9.74
N ILE A 149 3.64 11.62 -8.76
CA ILE A 149 2.84 12.83 -8.89
C ILE A 149 3.78 14.03 -8.79
N LEU A 150 3.69 14.93 -9.75
CA LEU A 150 4.45 16.18 -9.79
C LEU A 150 3.62 17.25 -10.50
N ASP A 151 3.47 18.40 -9.86
CA ASP A 151 2.82 19.60 -10.41
C ASP A 151 1.47 19.32 -11.10
N GLY A 152 0.56 18.64 -10.39
CA GLY A 152 -0.78 18.28 -10.88
C GLY A 152 -0.80 17.20 -11.97
N SER A 153 0.34 16.59 -12.28
CA SER A 153 0.47 15.55 -13.30
C SER A 153 0.74 14.19 -12.66
N VAL A 154 0.14 13.14 -13.21
CA VAL A 154 0.36 11.76 -12.76
C VAL A 154 1.12 10.96 -13.80
N TYR A 155 2.30 10.46 -13.43
CA TYR A 155 3.20 9.68 -14.25
C TYR A 155 3.01 8.18 -13.99
N VAL A 156 2.64 7.42 -15.02
CA VAL A 156 2.28 6.00 -14.91
C VAL A 156 3.07 5.17 -15.90
N LEU A 157 3.76 4.14 -15.40
CA LEU A 157 4.47 3.16 -16.22
C LEU A 157 3.62 1.90 -16.40
N THR A 158 3.46 1.45 -17.63
CA THR A 158 2.77 0.19 -17.95
C THR A 158 3.76 -0.91 -18.31
N SER A 159 3.34 -2.17 -18.22
CA SER A 159 4.18 -3.31 -18.56
C SER A 159 4.50 -3.43 -20.06
N ALA A 160 3.87 -2.60 -20.91
CA ALA A 160 4.26 -2.46 -22.32
C ALA A 160 5.53 -1.61 -22.51
N GLY A 161 6.07 -1.03 -21.44
CA GLY A 161 7.21 -0.10 -21.50
C GLY A 161 6.81 1.34 -21.82
N THR A 162 5.51 1.66 -21.74
CA THR A 162 4.98 3.01 -22.01
C THR A 162 4.94 3.83 -20.73
N LEU A 163 5.42 5.09 -20.80
CA LEU A 163 5.24 6.11 -19.77
C LEU A 163 4.12 7.07 -20.19
N TYR A 164 3.09 7.19 -19.35
CA TYR A 164 2.00 8.14 -19.51
C TYR A 164 2.19 9.31 -18.55
N ALA A 165 1.86 10.53 -18.99
CA ALA A 165 1.61 11.68 -18.14
C ALA A 165 0.14 12.07 -18.28
N LEU A 166 -0.59 12.08 -17.17
CA LEU A 166 -2.03 12.40 -17.12
C LEU A 166 -2.21 13.78 -16.46
N HIS A 167 -3.11 14.59 -17.02
CA HIS A 167 -3.48 15.94 -16.56
C HIS A 167 -5.00 16.05 -16.39
#